data_AF-A0A3D9XST7-F1
#
_entry.id   AF-A0A3D9XST7-F1
#
_cell.length_a   1.000
_cell.length_b   1.000
_cell.length_c   1.000
_cell.angle_alpha   90.00
_cell.angle_beta   90.00
_cell.angle_gamma   90.00
#
_symmetry.space_group_name_H-M   'P 1'
#
loop_
_entity.id
_entity.type
_entity.pdbx_description
1 polymer ?
#
loop_
_entity_poly.entity_id
_entity_poly.type
_entity_poly.pdbx_seq_one_letter_code
_entity_poly.pdbx_strand_id
1 'polypeptide(L)'
;MADASPTTPFEAQKAACAFTHTSVSRRFSELLGTLAHAIEAERDIQHGWSRDAAFAHWLRESELLWQRAAAEASDLADSPALRAADRVLIRAARILHFALGCEHPAEYDAAVADLAGCGDNQSRFFLRILSLARL
;
A
#
# COMPACT_ATOMS: atom_id res chain seq x y z
N MET A 1 -54.35 15.85 -3.94
CA MET A 1 -53.72 14.93 -4.91
C MET A 1 -52.27 15.38 -5.01
N ALA A 2 -51.32 14.59 -4.52
CA ALA A 2 -49.91 14.93 -4.53
C ALA A 2 -49.25 14.20 -5.70
N ASP A 3 -48.75 14.95 -6.68
CA ASP A 3 -47.98 14.39 -7.78
C ASP A 3 -46.61 13.96 -7.27
N ALA A 4 -46.35 12.65 -7.31
CA ALA A 4 -45.06 12.08 -6.98
C ALA A 4 -44.13 12.23 -8.20
N SER A 5 -43.19 13.17 -8.14
CA SER A 5 -42.10 13.26 -9.11
C SER A 5 -41.06 12.19 -8.82
N PRO A 6 -40.80 11.24 -9.74
CA PRO A 6 -39.70 10.29 -9.58
C PRO A 6 -38.37 11.04 -9.66
N THR A 7 -37.58 11.01 -8.58
CA THR A 7 -36.25 11.64 -8.46
C THR A 7 -35.14 10.85 -9.14
N THR A 8 -35.43 9.65 -9.67
CA THR A 8 -34.46 8.82 -10.38
C THR A 8 -34.52 9.14 -11.88
N PRO A 9 -33.41 9.59 -12.49
CA PRO A 9 -33.36 9.78 -13.93
C PRO A 9 -33.74 8.48 -14.66
N PHE A 10 -34.62 8.60 -15.65
CA PHE A 10 -34.84 7.52 -16.61
C PHE A 10 -33.51 7.33 -17.35
N GLU A 11 -32.93 6.12 -17.28
CA GLU A 11 -31.53 5.78 -17.63
C GLU A 11 -30.46 5.98 -16.53
N ALA A 12 -30.82 5.95 -15.24
CA ALA A 12 -29.82 5.68 -14.20
C ALA A 12 -29.15 4.32 -14.50
N GLN A 13 -27.95 4.37 -15.07
CA GLN A 13 -27.18 3.21 -15.49
C GLN A 13 -27.08 2.25 -14.31
N LYS A 14 -27.64 1.04 -14.48
CA LYS A 14 -27.57 -0.04 -13.47
C LYS A 14 -26.12 -0.09 -12.99
N ALA A 15 -25.93 0.14 -11.69
CA ALA A 15 -24.61 0.25 -11.08
C ALA A 15 -23.68 -0.81 -11.67
N ALA A 16 -22.57 -0.36 -12.26
CA ALA A 16 -21.60 -1.23 -12.91
C ALA A 16 -21.29 -2.42 -11.99
N CYS A 17 -21.20 -3.63 -12.57
CA CYS A 17 -20.85 -4.86 -11.87
C CYS A 17 -19.77 -4.61 -10.82
N ALA A 18 -19.97 -5.13 -9.61
CA ALA A 18 -19.08 -4.96 -8.47
C ALA A 18 -17.59 -5.07 -8.86
N PHE A 19 -16.75 -4.23 -8.25
CA PHE A 19 -15.31 -4.24 -8.50
C PHE A 19 -14.76 -5.66 -8.30
N THR A 20 -14.16 -6.19 -9.36
CA THR A 20 -13.51 -7.50 -9.32
C THR A 20 -12.01 -7.30 -9.16
N HIS A 21 -11.44 -7.86 -8.09
CA HIS A 21 -10.01 -7.81 -7.84
C HIS A 21 -9.24 -8.57 -8.93
N THR A 22 -8.24 -7.92 -9.52
CA THR A 22 -7.14 -8.60 -10.20
C THR A 22 -6.20 -9.22 -9.17
N SER A 23 -5.37 -10.19 -9.57
CA SER A 23 -4.33 -10.75 -8.71
C SER A 23 -3.39 -9.67 -8.16
N VAL A 24 -3.02 -8.67 -8.98
CA VAL A 24 -2.24 -7.50 -8.54
C VAL A 24 -2.94 -6.74 -7.43
N SER A 25 -4.23 -6.41 -7.61
CA SER A 25 -4.96 -5.67 -6.58
C SER A 25 -5.18 -6.45 -5.29
N ARG A 26 -5.29 -7.78 -5.37
CA ARG A 26 -5.39 -8.64 -4.19
C ARG A 26 -4.06 -8.68 -3.43
N ARG A 27 -2.96 -8.94 -4.15
CA ARG A 27 -1.60 -8.96 -3.58
C ARG A 27 -1.21 -7.61 -2.99
N PHE A 28 -1.62 -6.51 -3.61
CA PHE A 28 -1.42 -5.18 -3.04
C PHE A 28 -2.18 -4.99 -1.73
N SER A 29 -3.43 -5.45 -1.64
CA SER A 29 -4.18 -5.43 -0.37
C SER A 29 -3.55 -6.31 0.70
N GLU A 30 -3.03 -7.48 0.32
CA GLU A 30 -2.28 -8.38 1.22
C GLU A 30 -1.02 -7.69 1.75
N LEU A 31 -0.21 -7.06 0.88
CA LEU A 31 0.95 -6.28 1.26
C LEU A 31 0.61 -5.17 2.27
N LEU A 32 -0.47 -4.42 2.05
CA LEU A 32 -0.90 -3.39 2.99
C LEU A 32 -1.29 -3.98 4.36
N GLY A 33 -1.91 -5.16 4.38
CA GLY A 33 -2.22 -5.89 5.61
C GLY A 33 -0.94 -6.33 6.34
N THR A 34 0.02 -6.90 5.63
CA THR A 34 1.32 -7.29 6.20
C THR A 34 2.05 -6.08 6.78
N LEU A 35 2.06 -4.95 6.06
CA LEU A 35 2.66 -3.70 6.53
C LEU A 35 1.99 -3.16 7.79
N ALA A 36 0.65 -3.18 7.85
CA ALA A 36 -0.07 -2.75 9.04
C ALA A 36 0.32 -3.60 10.27
N HIS A 37 0.36 -4.93 10.10
CA HIS A 37 0.80 -5.82 11.17
C HIS A 37 2.27 -5.62 11.57
N ALA A 38 3.17 -5.37 10.61
CA ALA A 38 4.58 -5.08 10.90
C ALA A 38 4.73 -3.81 11.76
N ILE A 39 4.02 -2.74 11.39
CA ILE A 39 4.02 -1.47 12.14
C ILE A 39 3.44 -1.64 13.55
N GLU A 40 2.34 -2.40 13.68
CA GLU A 40 1.74 -2.71 14.98
C GLU A 40 2.70 -3.51 15.87
N ALA A 41 3.31 -4.57 15.33
CA ALA A 41 4.26 -5.41 16.06
C ALA A 41 5.49 -4.60 16.53
N GLU A 42 6.03 -3.73 15.68
CA GLU A 42 7.15 -2.85 16.06
C GLU A 42 6.76 -1.86 17.15
N ARG A 43 5.57 -1.27 17.06
CA ARG A 43 5.04 -0.36 18.07
C ARG A 43 4.84 -1.04 19.42
N ASP A 44 4.38 -2.29 19.44
CA ASP A 44 4.20 -3.07 20.66
C ASP A 44 5.56 -3.34 21.34
N ILE A 45 6.61 -3.59 20.55
CA ILE A 45 7.98 -3.76 21.07
C ILE A 45 8.55 -2.46 21.63
N GLN A 46 8.23 -1.31 21.03
CA GLN A 46 8.75 0.01 21.47
C GLN A 46 8.40 0.31 22.94
N HIS A 47 7.28 -0.22 23.43
CA HIS A 47 6.85 -0.10 24.83
C HIS A 47 7.07 -1.39 25.63
N GLY A 48 7.62 -2.43 25.00
CA GLY A 48 7.86 -3.73 25.59
C GLY A 48 9.02 -3.70 26.60
N TRP A 49 8.88 -4.50 27.66
CA TRP A 49 9.95 -4.65 28.64
C TRP A 49 10.91 -5.73 28.18
N SER A 50 12.17 -5.37 27.92
CA SER A 50 13.19 -6.31 27.41
C SER A 50 13.51 -7.50 28.34
N ARG A 51 13.04 -7.47 29.60
CA ARG A 51 13.16 -8.57 30.56
C ARG A 51 11.96 -9.51 30.56
N ASP A 52 10.91 -9.18 29.81
CA ASP A 52 9.79 -10.08 29.58
C ASP A 52 10.26 -11.26 28.72
N ALA A 53 9.94 -12.48 29.15
CA ALA A 53 10.28 -13.69 28.41
C ALA A 53 9.61 -13.72 27.01
N ALA A 54 8.49 -13.04 26.83
CA ALA A 54 7.78 -12.92 25.55
C ALA A 54 8.43 -11.90 24.60
N PHE A 55 9.28 -10.98 25.10
CA PHE A 55 9.87 -9.91 24.29
C PHE A 55 10.69 -10.45 23.10
N ALA A 56 11.47 -11.52 23.32
CA ALA A 56 12.24 -12.15 22.26
C ALA A 56 11.36 -12.78 21.16
N HIS A 57 10.15 -13.23 21.52
CA HIS A 57 9.19 -13.76 20.57
C HIS A 57 8.57 -12.64 19.73
N TRP A 58 8.10 -11.56 20.38
CA TRP A 58 7.54 -10.40 19.70
C TRP A 58 8.54 -9.73 18.76
N LEU A 59 9.80 -9.57 19.20
CA LEU A 59 10.88 -9.04 18.37
C LEU A 59 11.05 -9.85 17.08
N ARG A 60 11.11 -11.18 17.21
CA ARG A 60 11.23 -12.07 16.05
C ARG A 60 10.01 -11.99 15.13
N GLU A 61 8.81 -11.91 15.69
CA GLU A 61 7.58 -11.77 14.91
C GLU A 61 7.58 -10.46 14.11
N SER A 62 7.97 -9.34 14.72
CA SER A 62 8.11 -8.06 14.03
C SER A 62 9.15 -8.12 12.90
N GLU A 63 10.32 -8.72 13.13
CA GLU A 63 11.35 -8.90 12.10
C GLU A 63 10.82 -9.73 10.92
N LEU A 64 10.10 -10.82 11.20
CA LEU A 64 9.51 -11.68 10.16
C LEU A 64 8.44 -10.94 9.35
N LEU A 65 7.62 -10.11 9.99
CA LEU A 65 6.61 -9.31 9.30
C LEU A 65 7.24 -8.27 8.37
N TRP A 66 8.32 -7.61 8.80
CA TRP A 66 9.08 -6.69 7.94
C TRP A 66 9.74 -7.38 6.75
N GLN A 67 10.39 -8.53 6.98
CA GLN A 67 10.97 -9.34 5.89
C GLN A 67 9.91 -9.78 4.89
N ARG A 68 8.74 -10.21 5.38
CA ARG A 68 7.61 -10.61 4.55
C ARG A 68 7.06 -9.44 3.74
N ALA A 69 6.87 -8.27 4.34
CA ALA A 69 6.41 -7.07 3.63
C ALA A 69 7.39 -6.66 2.53
N ALA A 70 8.70 -6.73 2.80
CA ALA A 70 9.73 -6.43 1.80
C ALA A 70 9.71 -7.40 0.62
N ALA A 71 9.55 -8.70 0.88
CA ALA A 71 9.42 -9.73 -0.14
C ALA A 71 8.15 -9.55 -0.98
N GLU A 72 6.99 -9.35 -0.33
CA GLU A 72 5.71 -9.12 -1.01
C GLU A 72 5.75 -7.86 -1.89
N ALA A 73 6.40 -6.79 -1.43
CA ALA A 73 6.59 -5.56 -2.20
C ALA A 73 7.49 -5.77 -3.43
N SER A 74 8.60 -6.50 -3.27
CA SER A 74 9.51 -6.86 -4.36
C SER A 74 8.80 -7.69 -5.42
N ASP A 75 8.16 -8.79 -5.02
CA ASP A 75 7.47 -9.69 -5.95
C ASP A 75 6.31 -9.00 -6.70
N LEU A 76 5.65 -8.05 -6.03
CA LEU A 76 4.57 -7.27 -6.64
C LEU A 76 5.10 -6.20 -7.60
N ALA A 77 6.26 -5.61 -7.31
CA ALA A 77 6.94 -4.65 -8.19
C ALA A 77 7.39 -5.27 -9.53
N ASP A 78 7.66 -6.58 -9.53
CA ASP A 78 8.04 -7.36 -10.70
C ASP A 78 6.85 -8.03 -11.41
N SER A 79 5.64 -7.88 -10.88
CA SER A 79 4.44 -8.47 -11.45
C SER A 79 4.00 -7.75 -12.74
N PRO A 80 3.52 -8.48 -13.77
CA PRO A 80 2.95 -7.86 -14.96
C PRO A 80 1.60 -7.21 -14.66
N ALA A 81 1.34 -6.04 -15.25
CA ALA A 81 0.06 -5.36 -15.11
C ALA A 81 -1.05 -6.05 -15.95
N LEU A 82 -2.13 -6.49 -15.31
CA LEU A 82 -3.27 -7.13 -15.99
C LEU A 82 -4.31 -6.12 -16.51
N ARG A 83 -4.34 -4.92 -15.92
CA ARG A 83 -5.16 -3.78 -16.37
C ARG A 83 -4.39 -2.47 -16.19
N ALA A 84 -4.84 -1.40 -16.85
CA ALA A 84 -4.22 -0.08 -16.73
C ALA A 84 -4.10 0.39 -15.27
N ALA A 85 -5.14 0.16 -14.46
CA ALA A 85 -5.15 0.52 -13.04
C ALA A 85 -4.12 -0.24 -12.18
N ASP A 86 -3.70 -1.44 -12.60
CA ASP A 86 -2.71 -2.24 -11.86
C ASP A 86 -1.31 -1.63 -11.94
N ARG A 87 -1.03 -0.80 -12.96
CA ARG A 87 0.25 -0.09 -13.10
C ARG A 87 0.52 0.80 -11.90
N VAL A 88 -0.50 1.46 -11.36
CA VAL A 88 -0.36 2.33 -10.19
C VAL A 88 -0.04 1.50 -8.94
N LEU A 89 -0.65 0.32 -8.80
CA LEU A 89 -0.42 -0.58 -7.66
C LEU A 89 0.97 -1.21 -7.69
N ILE A 90 1.40 -1.72 -8.86
CA ILE A 90 2.76 -2.24 -9.07
C ILE A 90 3.80 -1.16 -8.79
N ARG A 91 3.52 0.07 -9.26
CA ARG A 91 4.39 1.20 -9.01
C ARG A 91 4.47 1.55 -7.52
N ALA A 92 3.33 1.60 -6.82
CA ALA A 92 3.27 1.80 -5.39
C ALA A 92 4.06 0.73 -4.62
N ALA A 93 3.94 -0.54 -5.02
CA ALA A 93 4.72 -1.65 -4.45
C ALA A 93 6.22 -1.47 -4.65
N ARG A 94 6.65 -0.96 -5.81
CA ARG A 94 8.06 -0.63 -6.06
C ARG A 94 8.59 0.47 -5.15
N ILE A 95 7.79 1.51 -4.85
CA ILE A 95 8.14 2.54 -3.86
C ILE A 95 8.36 1.89 -2.50
N LEU A 96 7.41 1.03 -2.09
CA LEU A 96 7.46 0.36 -0.80
C LEU A 96 8.68 -0.54 -0.72
N HIS A 97 8.99 -1.30 -1.76
CA HIS A 97 10.20 -2.12 -1.82
C HIS A 97 11.47 -1.28 -1.60
N PHE A 98 11.59 -0.14 -2.28
CA PHE A 98 12.71 0.77 -2.05
C PHE A 98 12.69 1.34 -0.63
N ALA A 99 11.56 1.87 -0.16
CA ALA A 99 11.46 2.45 1.18
C ALA A 99 11.81 1.46 2.31
N LEU A 100 11.49 0.18 2.12
CA LEU A 100 11.80 -0.90 3.06
C LEU A 100 13.26 -1.37 2.96
N GLY A 101 13.89 -1.23 1.80
CA GLY A 101 15.25 -1.72 1.53
C GLY A 101 16.35 -0.65 1.53
N CYS A 102 16.00 0.64 1.51
CA CYS A 102 16.98 1.73 1.49
C CYS A 102 17.71 1.82 2.83
N GLU A 103 18.98 1.44 2.83
CA GLU A 103 19.88 1.76 3.94
C GLU A 103 20.37 3.22 3.86
N HIS A 104 20.22 3.87 2.68
CA HIS A 104 20.67 5.24 2.44
C HIS A 104 19.59 6.17 1.87
N PRO A 105 19.43 7.41 2.39
CA PRO A 105 18.40 8.36 1.94
C PRO A 105 18.44 8.69 0.43
N ALA A 106 19.61 8.62 -0.20
CA ALA A 106 19.77 8.90 -1.63
C ALA A 106 19.09 7.85 -2.54
N GLU A 107 18.98 6.60 -2.07
CA GLU A 107 18.30 5.52 -2.80
C GLU A 107 16.79 5.74 -2.82
N TYR A 108 16.24 6.27 -1.72
CA TYR A 108 14.85 6.69 -1.62
C TYR A 108 14.55 7.89 -2.52
N ASP A 109 15.42 8.90 -2.52
CA ASP A 109 15.25 10.09 -3.37
C ASP A 109 15.28 9.74 -4.87
N ALA A 110 16.13 8.79 -5.28
CA ALA A 110 16.17 8.29 -6.65
C ALA A 110 14.87 7.56 -7.04
N ALA A 111 14.32 6.74 -6.14
CA ALA A 111 13.02 6.10 -6.34
C ALA A 111 11.90 7.14 -6.47
N VAL A 112 11.87 8.16 -5.60
CA VAL A 112 10.91 9.27 -5.63
C VAL A 112 11.03 10.10 -6.92
N ALA A 113 12.24 10.30 -7.44
CA ALA A 113 12.45 10.99 -8.72
C ALA A 113 11.93 10.16 -9.91
N ASP A 114 12.17 8.85 -9.93
CA ASP A 114 11.59 7.93 -10.94
C ASP A 114 10.05 7.92 -10.85
N LEU A 115 9.51 8.07 -9.64
CA LEU A 115 8.09 8.25 -9.35
C LEU A 115 7.51 9.58 -9.87
N ALA A 116 8.27 10.66 -9.82
CA ALA A 116 7.86 11.95 -10.37
C ALA A 116 7.95 11.99 -11.91
N GLY A 117 8.92 11.29 -12.50
CA GLY A 117 9.20 11.32 -13.94
C GLY A 117 8.18 10.60 -14.83
N CYS A 118 7.59 9.49 -14.38
CA CYS A 118 6.62 8.73 -15.18
C CYS A 118 5.18 9.27 -15.01
N GLY A 119 5.00 10.55 -15.33
CA GLY A 119 3.74 11.27 -15.20
C GLY A 119 2.56 10.64 -15.96
N ASP A 120 1.50 10.35 -15.21
CA ASP A 120 0.11 10.56 -15.58
C ASP A 120 -0.63 10.99 -14.31
N ASN A 121 -1.64 11.87 -14.45
CA ASN A 121 -2.27 12.76 -13.45
C ASN A 121 -2.68 12.18 -12.05
N GLN A 122 -2.43 10.90 -11.75
CA GLN A 122 -2.75 10.25 -10.48
C GLN A 122 -1.60 10.27 -9.44
N SER A 123 -0.36 10.57 -9.85
CA SER A 123 0.83 10.57 -8.96
C SER A 123 0.86 11.70 -7.92
N ARG A 124 0.12 12.79 -8.15
CA ARG A 124 0.09 13.95 -7.24
C ARG A 124 -0.62 13.69 -5.92
N PHE A 125 -1.50 12.69 -5.85
CA PHE A 125 -2.24 12.37 -4.61
C PHE A 125 -1.38 11.54 -3.64
N PHE A 126 -0.58 10.59 -4.16
CA PHE A 126 0.24 9.69 -3.37
C PHE A 126 1.48 10.38 -2.76
N LEU A 127 2.11 11.30 -3.50
CA LEU A 127 3.22 12.11 -2.98
C LEU A 127 2.80 13.02 -1.81
N ARG A 128 1.52 13.41 -1.75
CA ARG A 128 0.97 14.23 -0.66
C ARG A 128 0.76 13.44 0.63
N ILE A 129 0.45 12.14 0.53
CA ILE A 129 0.30 11.25 1.69
C ILE A 129 1.67 10.91 2.29
N LEU A 130 2.67 10.61 1.46
CA LEU A 130 4.04 10.34 1.94
C LEU A 130 4.73 11.57 2.57
N SER A 131 4.39 12.78 2.11
CA SER A 131 4.86 14.04 2.72
C SER A 131 4.24 14.32 4.09
N LEU A 132 3.06 13.79 4.40
CA LEU A 132 2.35 14.02 5.66
C LEU A 132 2.76 13.03 6.76
N ALA A 133 3.33 11.88 6.40
CA ALA A 133 3.85 10.88 7.34
C ALA A 133 5.24 11.22 7.91
N ARG A 134 5.79 12.41 7.60
CA ARG A 134 7.10 12.89 8.08
C ARG A 134 6.99 14.06 9.08
N LEU A 135 5.84 14.20 9.75
CA LEU A 135 5.61 15.02 10.95
C LEU A 135 5.24 14.09 12.11
#